data_AF-A0A822CM68-F1
#
_entry.id   AF-A0A822CM68-F1
#
_cell.length_a   1.000
_cell.length_b   1.000
_cell.length_c   1.000
_cell.angle_alpha   90.00
_cell.angle_beta   90.00
_cell.angle_gamma   90.00
#
_symmetry.space_group_name_H-M   'P 1'
#
loop_
_entity.id
_entity.type
_entity.pdbx_description
1 polymer ?
#
loop_
_entity_poly.entity_id
_entity_poly.type
_entity_poly.pdbx_seq_one_letter_code
_entity_poly.pdbx_strand_id
1 'polypeptide(L)'
;QICGYEFTGKLARMFQDIKVSDDLNNEFLEYLKSELSSTTHNQTMTSLIGLDFNIYVLQANSWPVSQPTTNTFILPHLLEKPLHLFEAFYG
;
A
#
# COMPACT_ATOMS: atom_id res chain seq x y z
N GLN A 1 -34.80 -12.26 -5.86
CA GLN A 1 -33.34 -12.35 -5.66
C GLN A 1 -32.69 -11.39 -6.64
N ILE A 2 -32.22 -10.23 -6.17
CA ILE A 2 -31.59 -9.21 -7.03
C ILE A 2 -30.15 -9.68 -7.23
N CYS A 3 -29.92 -10.47 -8.27
CA CYS A 3 -28.66 -11.16 -8.56
C CYS A 3 -27.44 -10.22 -8.69
N GLY A 4 -27.64 -8.90 -8.73
CA GLY A 4 -26.59 -7.89 -8.81
C GLY A 4 -26.27 -7.15 -7.51
N TYR A 5 -27.08 -7.22 -6.45
CA TYR A 5 -26.86 -6.40 -5.24
C TYR A 5 -25.55 -6.76 -4.51
N GLU A 6 -25.24 -8.05 -4.42
CA GLU A 6 -23.97 -8.49 -3.83
C GLU A 6 -22.77 -8.14 -4.71
N PHE A 7 -22.94 -8.20 -6.04
CA PHE A 7 -21.89 -7.82 -6.98
C PHE A 7 -21.61 -6.31 -6.93
N THR A 8 -22.65 -5.47 -6.97
CA THR A 8 -22.49 -4.01 -6.86
C THR A 8 -22.02 -3.60 -5.47
N GLY A 9 -22.44 -4.31 -4.42
CA GLY A 9 -21.94 -4.11 -3.06
C GLY A 9 -20.44 -4.40 -2.93
N LYS A 10 -19.94 -5.49 -3.55
CA LYS A 10 -18.50 -5.77 -3.61
C LYS A 10 -17.75 -4.72 -4.42
N LEU A 11 -18.26 -4.32 -5.58
CA LEU A 11 -17.63 -3.29 -6.41
C LEU A 11 -17.52 -1.95 -5.68
N ALA A 12 -18.56 -1.54 -4.95
CA ALA A 12 -18.52 -0.32 -4.13
C ALA A 12 -17.40 -0.37 -3.07
N ARG A 13 -17.23 -1.52 -2.41
CA ARG A 13 -16.14 -1.73 -1.44
C ARG A 13 -14.76 -1.73 -2.12
N MET A 14 -14.62 -2.33 -3.30
CA MET A 14 -13.37 -2.24 -4.06
C MET A 14 -13.00 -0.77 -4.35
N PHE A 15 -13.95 0.06 -4.79
CA PHE A 15 -13.69 1.49 -5.02
C PHE A 15 -13.33 2.24 -3.75
N GLN A 16 -13.92 1.85 -2.62
CA GLN A 16 -13.57 2.42 -1.32
C GLN A 16 -12.14 2.05 -0.93
N ASP A 17 -11.74 0.79 -1.08
CA ASP A 17 -10.37 0.33 -0.79
C ASP A 17 -9.33 1.10 -1.61
N ILE A 18 -9.59 1.34 -2.91
CA ILE A 18 -8.69 2.15 -3.75
C ILE A 18 -8.57 3.58 -3.23
N LYS A 19 -9.69 4.27 -2.98
CA LYS A 19 -9.67 5.66 -2.52
C LYS A 19 -8.95 5.81 -1.19
N VAL A 20 -9.24 4.92 -0.24
CA VAL A 20 -8.60 4.93 1.07
C VAL A 20 -7.11 4.63 0.94
N SER A 21 -6.71 3.74 0.03
CA SER A 21 -5.30 3.47 -0.23
C SER A 21 -4.58 4.69 -0.84
N ASP A 22 -5.21 5.43 -1.74
CA ASP A 22 -4.63 6.67 -2.30
C ASP A 22 -4.39 7.71 -1.20
N ASP A 23 -5.37 7.93 -0.30
CA ASP A 23 -5.23 8.82 0.85
C ASP A 23 -4.11 8.34 1.79
N LEU A 24 -4.05 7.04 2.07
CA LEU A 24 -3.03 6.41 2.90
C LEU A 24 -1.61 6.56 2.33
N ASN A 25 -1.45 6.44 1.01
CA ASN A 25 -0.17 6.66 0.34
C ASN A 25 0.28 8.11 0.48
N ASN A 26 -0.64 9.08 0.40
CA ASN A 26 -0.31 10.49 0.64
C ASN A 26 0.13 10.73 2.08
N GLU A 27 -0.58 10.17 3.07
CA GLU A 27 -0.18 10.24 4.48
C GLU A 27 1.19 9.59 4.73
N PHE A 28 1.45 8.45 4.08
CA PHE A 28 2.75 7.78 4.16
C PHE A 28 3.88 8.64 3.57
N LEU A 29 3.66 9.33 2.46
CA LEU A 29 4.64 10.26 1.89
C LEU A 29 4.96 11.41 2.85
N GLU A 30 3.97 11.95 3.55
CA GLU A 30 4.20 12.98 4.58
C GLU A 30 4.97 12.41 5.79
N TYR A 31 4.64 11.19 6.23
CA TYR A 31 5.40 10.48 7.26
C TYR A 31 6.88 10.33 6.85
N LEU A 32 7.16 9.91 5.62
CA LEU A 32 8.53 9.76 5.11
C LEU A 32 9.29 11.10 5.08
N LYS A 33 8.63 12.20 4.73
CA LYS A 33 9.24 13.54 4.80
C LYS A 33 9.61 13.94 6.23
N SER A 34 8.75 13.60 7.20
CA SER A 34 8.98 13.91 8.61
C SER A 34 10.19 13.14 9.18
N GLU A 35 10.30 11.85 8.87
CA GLU A 35 11.42 10.99 9.28
C GLU A 35 12.75 11.37 8.59
N LEU A 36 12.70 11.92 7.37
CA LEU A 36 13.87 12.46 6.69
C LEU A 36 14.44 13.69 7.42
N SER A 37 13.58 14.50 8.06
CA SER A 37 13.99 15.71 8.76
C SER A 37 14.66 15.44 10.11
N SER A 38 14.36 14.30 10.74
CA SER A 38 14.93 13.88 12.02
C SER A 38 16.29 13.18 11.87
N THR A 39 16.58 12.61 10.70
CA THR A 39 17.80 11.81 10.46
C THR A 39 18.67 12.43 9.38
N THR A 40 19.79 13.07 9.76
CA THR A 40 20.71 13.85 8.90
C THR A 40 21.34 13.09 7.71
N HIS A 41 21.14 11.78 7.55
CA HIS A 41 21.80 11.05 6.45
C HIS A 41 21.04 9.78 6.06
N ASN A 42 20.21 9.85 5.01
CA ASN A 42 19.76 8.63 4.33
C ASN A 42 19.41 8.91 2.85
N GLN A 43 20.40 8.83 1.95
CA GLN A 43 20.21 8.90 0.49
C GLN A 43 19.10 7.96 -0.02
N THR A 44 18.93 6.80 0.65
CA THR A 44 17.82 5.88 0.40
C THR A 44 16.44 6.53 0.54
N MET A 45 16.22 7.41 1.51
CA MET A 45 14.90 7.99 1.80
C MET A 45 14.52 9.05 0.75
N THR A 46 15.49 9.83 0.28
CA THR A 46 15.33 10.73 -0.88
C THR A 46 15.05 9.94 -2.16
N SER A 47 15.69 8.77 -2.33
CA SER A 47 15.39 7.88 -3.47
C SER A 47 13.98 7.29 -3.39
N LEU A 48 13.43 7.06 -2.19
CA LEU A 48 12.06 6.59 -2.00
C LEU A 48 11.01 7.64 -2.32
N ILE A 49 11.26 8.91 -1.97
CA ILE A 49 10.39 10.02 -2.38
C ILE A 49 10.42 10.21 -3.91
N GLY A 50 11.53 9.84 -4.57
CA GLY A 50 11.66 9.86 -6.03
C GLY A 50 11.13 8.60 -6.73
N LEU A 51 10.77 7.54 -5.99
CA LEU A 51 10.14 6.34 -6.53
C LEU A 51 8.62 6.51 -6.45
N ASP A 52 7.92 6.19 -7.53
CA ASP A 52 6.46 6.11 -7.54
C ASP A 52 6.01 4.82 -6.84
N PHE A 53 6.16 4.80 -5.52
CA PHE A 53 5.82 3.67 -4.66
C PHE A 53 4.42 3.84 -4.08
N ASN A 54 3.55 2.88 -4.37
CA ASN A 54 2.16 2.87 -3.89
C ASN A 54 1.81 1.50 -3.32
N ILE A 55 1.10 1.48 -2.19
CA ILE A 55 0.55 0.27 -1.58
C ILE A 55 -0.97 0.35 -1.59
N TYR A 56 -1.60 -0.79 -1.91
CA TYR A 56 -3.04 -0.97 -1.82
C TYR A 56 -3.38 -1.94 -0.70
N VAL A 57 -4.14 -1.44 0.28
CA VAL A 57 -4.65 -2.28 1.37
C VAL A 57 -6.08 -2.67 1.06
N LEU A 58 -6.30 -3.96 0.84
CA LEU A 58 -7.53 -4.49 0.26
C LEU A 58 -8.27 -5.37 1.27
N GLN A 59 -9.58 -5.23 1.34
CA GLN A 59 -10.41 -6.09 2.18
C GLN A 59 -10.53 -7.48 1.55
N ALA A 60 -10.18 -8.51 2.34
CA ALA A 60 -10.46 -9.89 1.97
C ALA A 60 -11.96 -10.07 1.70
N ASN A 61 -12.31 -10.77 0.62
CA ASN A 61 -13.67 -11.03 0.11
C ASN A 61 -14.34 -9.91 -0.72
N SER A 62 -13.75 -8.71 -0.78
CA SER A 62 -14.21 -7.67 -1.71
C SER A 62 -13.59 -7.84 -3.09
N TRP A 63 -12.34 -8.33 -3.18
CA TRP A 63 -11.58 -8.46 -4.43
C TRP A 63 -11.49 -9.91 -4.94
N PRO A 64 -11.45 -10.14 -6.27
CA PRO A 64 -11.23 -11.45 -6.86
C PRO A 64 -9.73 -11.82 -6.87
N VAL A 65 -9.03 -11.57 -5.76
CA VAL A 65 -7.59 -11.85 -5.62
C VAL A 65 -7.42 -12.97 -4.62
N SER A 66 -6.87 -14.10 -5.04
CA SER A 66 -6.46 -15.16 -4.12
C SER A 66 -5.05 -14.87 -3.62
N GLN A 67 -4.85 -14.86 -2.30
CA GLN A 67 -3.53 -14.74 -1.70
C GLN A 67 -2.67 -15.93 -2.15
N PRO A 68 -1.53 -15.72 -2.82
CA PRO A 68 -0.74 -16.81 -3.34
C PRO A 68 -0.24 -17.71 -2.20
N THR A 69 -0.40 -19.02 -2.35
CA THR A 69 -0.03 -20.03 -1.33
C THR A 69 1.48 -20.33 -1.31
N THR A 70 2.20 -19.91 -2.34
CA THR A 70 3.65 -20.11 -2.48
C THR A 70 4.33 -18.78 -2.77
N ASN A 71 5.22 -18.35 -1.88
CA ASN A 71 5.97 -17.11 -2.03
C ASN A 71 7.34 -17.41 -2.65
N THR A 72 7.37 -17.66 -3.97
CA THR A 72 8.63 -17.85 -4.72
C THR A 72 9.19 -16.54 -5.28
N PHE A 73 8.55 -15.42 -4.96
CA PHE A 73 8.97 -14.11 -5.42
C PHE A 73 10.04 -13.54 -4.48
N ILE A 74 11.19 -13.22 -5.05
CA ILE A 74 12.24 -12.48 -4.34
C ILE A 74 11.98 -11.00 -4.59
N LEU A 75 11.63 -10.27 -3.53
CA LEU A 75 11.41 -8.83 -3.59
C LEU A 75 12.74 -8.13 -3.94
N PRO A 76 12.78 -7.23 -4.93
CA PRO A 76 13.95 -6.42 -5.18
C PRO A 76 14.37 -5.63 -3.93
N HIS A 77 15.67 -5.60 -3.62
CA HIS A 77 16.19 -4.92 -2.43
C HIS A 77 15.77 -3.44 -2.31
N LEU A 78 15.55 -2.78 -3.46
CA LEU A 78 15.05 -1.40 -3.52
C LEU A 78 13.68 -1.22 -2.85
N LEU A 79 12.84 -2.27 -2.87
CA LEU A 79 11.49 -2.27 -2.32
C LEU A 79 11.41 -2.80 -0.88
N GLU A 80 12.47 -3.42 -0.35
CA GLU A 80 12.47 -3.95 1.03
C GLU A 80 12.34 -2.83 2.07
N LYS A 81 13.16 -1.78 1.95
CA LYS A 81 13.13 -0.63 2.88
C LYS A 81 11.78 0.10 2.90
N PRO A 82 11.19 0.51 1.77
CA PRO A 82 9.90 1.20 1.79
C PRO A 82 8.77 0.31 2.30
N LEU A 83 8.82 -1.00 2.02
CA LEU A 83 7.85 -1.94 2.57
C LEU A 83 7.93 -1.99 4.10
N HIS A 84 9.14 -2.09 4.68
CA HIS A 84 9.31 -2.10 6.13
C HIS A 84 8.89 -0.79 6.79
N LEU A 85 9.17 0.35 6.16
CA LEU A 85 8.71 1.66 6.64
C LEU A 85 7.19 1.78 6.59
N PHE A 86 6.56 1.24 5.54
CA PHE A 86 5.11 1.22 5.46
C PHE A 86 4.49 0.30 6.51
N GLU A 87 5.08 -0.87 6.78
CA GLU A 87 4.64 -1.75 7.86
C GLU A 87 4.69 -1.04 9.23
N ALA A 88 5.73 -0.25 9.49
CA ALA A 88 5.85 0.54 10.72
C ALA A 88 4.87 1.72 10.79
N PHE A 89 4.46 2.27 9.65
CA PHE A 89 3.47 3.34 9.56
C PHE A 89 2.02 2.82 9.67
N TYR A 90 1.74 1.67 9.06
CA TYR A 90 0.39 1.11 8.93
C TYR A 90 -0.02 0.20 10.09
N GLY A 91 0.95 -0.51 10.68
CA GLY A 91 0.75 -1.43 11.81
C GLY A 91 0.63 -0.72 13.16
#